data_AF-A0A564FWW2-F1
#
_entry.id   AF-A0A564FWW2-F1
#
_cell.length_a   1.000
_cell.length_b   1.000
_cell.length_c   1.000
_cell.angle_alpha   90.00
_cell.angle_beta   90.00
_cell.angle_gamma   90.00
#
_symmetry.space_group_name_H-M   'P 1'
#
loop_
_entity.id
_entity.type
_entity.pdbx_description
1 polymer ?
#
loop_
_entity_poly.entity_id
_entity_poly.type
_entity_poly.pdbx_seq_one_letter_code
_entity_poly.pdbx_strand_id
1 'polypeptide(L)'
;MAMIDTCAAPTFRNDDWALCEDGLEHRNGYFIGRGVLDARRDEDLWDWPLQMAEKRWCRPSLFREAFFAALDRFGLERDEGLGRSFALGFGIRAGQGAGEGFQALGDLLRPAARPEAGAPLPARRTARVAVRA
;
A
#
# COMPACT_ATOMS: atom_id res chain seq x y z
N MET A 1 14.20 -0.81 -22.77
CA MET A 1 13.98 -0.54 -21.34
C MET A 1 14.42 -1.79 -20.61
N ALA A 2 15.64 -1.78 -20.07
CA ALA A 2 16.28 -2.99 -19.55
C ALA A 2 15.54 -3.50 -18.30
N MET A 3 15.09 -4.75 -18.35
CA MET A 3 14.71 -5.50 -17.15
C MET A 3 15.96 -5.61 -16.28
N ILE A 4 15.95 -4.91 -15.15
CA ILE A 4 16.91 -5.19 -14.09
C ILE A 4 16.47 -6.52 -13.48
N ASP A 5 17.12 -7.57 -13.97
CA ASP A 5 17.12 -8.94 -13.45
C ASP A 5 18.39 -9.10 -12.59
N THR A 6 18.45 -8.40 -11.45
CA THR A 6 19.57 -8.58 -10.50
C THR A 6 19.35 -9.84 -9.65
N CYS A 7 18.10 -10.26 -9.50
CA CYS A 7 17.70 -11.45 -8.77
C CYS A 7 17.34 -12.55 -9.76
N ALA A 8 18.16 -13.60 -9.89
CA ALA A 8 17.94 -14.64 -10.92
C ALA A 8 16.60 -15.39 -10.78
N ALA A 9 15.99 -15.38 -9.58
CA ALA A 9 14.67 -15.96 -9.32
C ALA A 9 14.01 -15.29 -8.09
N PRO A 10 13.39 -14.11 -8.24
CA PRO A 10 12.75 -13.45 -7.11
C PRO A 10 11.54 -14.24 -6.64
N THR A 11 11.45 -14.50 -5.33
CA THR A 11 10.30 -15.20 -4.73
C THR A 11 9.08 -14.28 -4.61
N PHE A 12 9.31 -12.97 -4.56
CA PHE A 12 8.29 -11.93 -4.59
C PHE A 12 8.79 -10.73 -5.40
N ARG A 13 7.89 -10.04 -6.10
CA ARG A 13 8.20 -8.80 -6.83
C ARG A 13 7.00 -7.87 -6.88
N ASN A 14 7.23 -6.58 -6.66
CA ASN A 14 6.31 -5.50 -7.00
C ASN A 14 7.03 -4.44 -7.86
N ASP A 15 6.41 -3.27 -8.08
CA ASP A 15 6.95 -2.24 -8.97
C ASP A 15 8.34 -1.72 -8.58
N ASP A 16 8.64 -1.72 -7.28
CA ASP A 16 9.86 -1.11 -6.73
C ASP A 16 10.79 -2.11 -6.06
N TRP A 17 10.29 -3.25 -5.60
CA TRP A 17 11.03 -4.21 -4.77
C TRP A 17 10.96 -5.63 -5.32
N ALA A 18 12.06 -6.36 -5.17
CA ALA A 18 12.17 -7.79 -5.40
C ALA A 18 12.74 -8.48 -4.15
N LEU A 19 12.20 -9.64 -3.82
CA LEU A 19 12.68 -10.51 -2.74
C LEU A 19 13.49 -11.65 -3.32
N CYS A 20 14.74 -11.73 -2.90
CA CYS A 20 15.71 -12.76 -3.26
C CYS A 20 15.99 -13.69 -2.09
N GLU A 21 16.76 -14.74 -2.34
CA GLU A 21 17.20 -15.67 -1.29
C GLU A 21 18.02 -14.97 -0.19
N ASP A 22 18.75 -13.93 -0.57
CA ASP A 22 19.67 -13.21 0.32
C ASP A 22 19.09 -11.93 0.94
N GLY A 23 17.90 -11.47 0.50
CA GLY A 23 17.33 -10.23 1.00
C GLY A 23 16.39 -9.51 0.03
N LEU A 24 16.13 -8.23 0.33
CA LEU A 24 15.27 -7.36 -0.46
C LEU A 24 16.11 -6.41 -1.31
N GLU A 25 15.77 -6.30 -2.59
CA GLU A 25 16.39 -5.37 -3.52
C GLU A 25 15.37 -4.40 -4.07
N HIS A 26 15.70 -3.11 -4.06
CA HIS A 26 14.95 -2.08 -4.72
C HIS A 26 15.44 -1.89 -6.16
N ARG A 27 14.56 -1.48 -7.07
CA ARG A 27 14.86 -1.24 -8.49
C ARG A 27 15.98 -0.22 -8.79
N ASN A 28 16.40 0.57 -7.81
CA ASN A 28 17.53 1.50 -7.92
C ASN A 28 18.88 0.86 -7.54
N GLY A 29 18.90 -0.45 -7.23
CA GLY A 29 20.07 -1.20 -6.79
C GLY A 29 20.32 -1.17 -5.27
N TYR A 30 19.42 -0.59 -4.47
CA TYR A 30 19.53 -0.62 -3.01
C TYR A 30 19.17 -1.99 -2.47
N PHE A 31 20.00 -2.55 -1.57
CA PHE A 31 19.83 -3.91 -1.06
C PHE A 31 19.79 -3.94 0.47
N ILE A 32 18.86 -4.73 1.01
CA ILE A 32 18.71 -5.02 2.44
C ILE A 32 18.93 -6.52 2.62
N GLY A 33 20.03 -6.88 3.27
CA GLY A 33 20.37 -8.27 3.51
C GLY A 33 19.44 -8.95 4.51
N ARG A 34 19.18 -10.25 4.32
CA ARG A 34 18.31 -11.04 5.19
C ARG A 34 18.71 -10.97 6.66
N GLY A 35 20.01 -10.96 6.95
CA GLY A 35 20.56 -11.02 8.31
C GLY A 35 20.46 -9.70 9.08
N VAL A 36 19.91 -8.66 8.46
CA VAL A 36 19.64 -7.38 9.11
C VAL A 36 18.15 -7.03 9.10
N LEU A 37 17.28 -7.84 8.50
CA LEU A 37 15.85 -7.50 8.36
C LEU A 37 15.13 -7.38 9.71
N ASP A 38 15.57 -8.13 10.71
CA ASP A 38 15.05 -8.13 12.09
C ASP A 38 15.75 -7.13 13.01
N ALA A 39 16.68 -6.32 12.48
CA ALA A 39 17.46 -5.37 13.26
C ALA A 39 16.54 -4.40 14.03
N ARG A 40 16.90 -4.18 15.29
CA ARG A 40 16.19 -3.32 16.24
C ARG A 40 17.00 -2.07 16.57
N ARG A 41 16.30 -0.99 16.90
CA ARG A 41 16.82 0.23 17.51
C ARG A 41 16.41 0.31 18.98
N ASP A 42 16.67 1.47 19.59
CA ASP A 42 16.14 1.83 20.90
C ASP A 42 14.63 1.55 21.00
N GLU A 43 14.20 1.19 22.21
CA GLU A 43 12.79 0.91 22.53
C GLU A 43 12.17 -0.26 21.74
N ASP A 44 13.00 -1.19 21.25
CA ASP A 44 12.60 -2.42 20.54
C ASP A 44 11.91 -2.18 19.17
N LEU A 45 12.08 -0.98 18.63
CA LEU A 45 11.56 -0.61 17.31
C LEU A 45 12.38 -1.25 16.19
N TRP A 46 11.71 -1.70 15.14
CA TRP A 46 12.34 -2.17 13.91
C TRP A 46 13.09 -1.05 13.19
N ASP A 47 14.34 -1.32 12.84
CA ASP A 47 15.26 -0.37 12.22
C ASP A 47 14.86 -0.04 10.78
N TRP A 48 14.61 -1.06 9.95
CA TRP A 48 14.39 -0.88 8.52
C TRP A 48 13.16 -0.05 8.14
N PRO A 49 11.98 -0.22 8.78
CA PRO A 49 10.85 0.67 8.53
C PRO A 49 11.18 2.15 8.80
N LEU A 50 11.97 2.44 9.83
CA LEU A 50 12.40 3.80 10.17
C LEU A 50 13.43 4.33 9.15
N GLN A 51 14.45 3.54 8.83
CA GLN A 51 15.46 3.93 7.84
C GLN A 51 14.86 4.21 6.45
N MET A 52 13.92 3.37 6.02
CA MET A 52 13.30 3.50 4.71
C MET A 52 12.39 4.72 4.63
N ALA A 53 11.77 5.13 5.73
CA ALA A 53 10.98 6.35 5.80
C ALA A 53 11.76 7.65 5.57
N GLU A 54 13.06 7.65 5.90
CA GLU A 54 13.96 8.79 5.65
C GLU A 54 14.26 8.95 4.15
N LYS A 55 14.09 7.89 3.35
CA LYS A 55 14.46 7.89 1.93
C LYS A 55 13.29 8.38 1.08
N ARG A 56 13.49 9.54 0.42
CA ARG A 56 12.46 10.17 -0.45
C ARG A 56 11.98 9.29 -1.61
N TRP A 57 12.80 8.35 -2.05
CA TRP A 57 12.47 7.42 -3.13
C TRP A 57 11.66 6.21 -2.66
N CYS A 58 11.60 5.93 -1.35
CA CYS A 58 10.93 4.76 -0.83
C CYS A 58 9.41 5.01 -0.69
N ARG A 59 8.62 4.23 -1.44
CA ARG A 59 7.16 4.27 -1.36
C ARG A 59 6.68 3.39 -0.21
N PRO A 60 5.97 3.95 0.80
CA PRO A 60 5.61 3.20 2.00
C PRO A 60 4.82 1.92 1.74
N SER A 61 3.82 1.97 0.84
CA SER A 61 2.97 0.82 0.54
C SER A 61 3.75 -0.33 -0.10
N LEU A 62 4.57 -0.01 -1.12
CA LEU A 62 5.34 -1.02 -1.86
C LEU A 62 6.44 -1.62 -1.00
N PHE A 63 7.10 -0.80 -0.16
CA PHE A 63 8.07 -1.31 0.80
C PHE A 63 7.39 -2.23 1.84
N ARG A 64 6.25 -1.83 2.40
CA ARG A 64 5.52 -2.65 3.38
C ARG A 64 5.16 -4.02 2.83
N GLU A 65 4.64 -4.08 1.61
CA GLU A 65 4.31 -5.36 0.95
C GLU A 65 5.54 -6.25 0.79
N ALA A 66 6.65 -5.70 0.29
CA ALA A 66 7.89 -6.44 0.10
C ALA A 66 8.51 -6.88 1.43
N PHE A 67 8.50 -6.01 2.44
CA PHE A 67 9.01 -6.29 3.77
C PHE A 67 8.23 -7.43 4.43
N PHE A 68 6.90 -7.39 4.36
CA PHE A 68 6.06 -8.46 4.91
C PHE A 68 6.27 -9.81 4.20
N ALA A 69 6.44 -9.80 2.88
CA ALA A 69 6.80 -11.00 2.13
C ALA A 69 8.18 -11.55 2.56
N ALA A 70 9.14 -10.66 2.85
CA ALA A 70 10.45 -11.07 3.36
C ALA A 70 10.35 -11.69 4.77
N LEU A 71 9.57 -11.08 5.67
CA LEU A 71 9.36 -11.64 7.02
C LEU A 71 8.74 -13.04 6.95
N ASP A 72 7.72 -13.24 6.12
CA ASP A 72 7.10 -14.55 5.93
C ASP A 72 8.09 -15.57 5.34
N ARG A 73 8.90 -15.15 4.35
CA ARG A 73 9.87 -16.02 3.68
C ARG A 73 11.01 -16.44 4.60
N PHE A 74 11.44 -15.56 5.50
CA PHE A 74 12.57 -15.81 6.40
C PHE A 74 12.12 -16.30 7.79
N GLY A 75 10.80 -16.41 8.04
CA GLY A 75 10.27 -16.89 9.31
C GLY A 75 10.47 -15.90 10.46
N LEU A 76 10.51 -14.59 10.16
CA LEU A 76 10.65 -13.53 11.15
C LEU A 76 9.28 -13.18 11.72
N GLU A 77 9.15 -13.19 13.04
CA GLU A 77 7.88 -12.93 13.71
C GLU A 77 7.48 -11.46 13.62
N ARG A 78 6.17 -11.21 13.47
CA ARG A 78 5.59 -9.87 13.41
C ARG A 78 5.08 -9.50 14.78
N ASP A 79 5.84 -8.72 15.52
CA ASP A 79 5.45 -8.22 16.84
C ASP A 79 4.71 -6.87 16.77
N GLU A 80 4.24 -6.39 17.93
CA GLU A 80 3.61 -5.07 18.06
C GLU A 80 4.57 -3.93 17.70
N GLY A 81 5.87 -4.12 17.93
CA GLY A 81 6.92 -3.16 17.60
C GLY A 81 6.96 -2.85 16.10
N LEU A 82 6.69 -3.85 15.25
CA LEU A 82 6.63 -3.69 13.80
C LEU A 82 5.58 -2.66 13.38
N GLY A 83 4.38 -2.78 13.94
CA GLY A 83 3.29 -1.84 13.68
C GLY A 83 3.66 -0.42 14.10
N ARG A 84 4.28 -0.26 15.28
CA ARG A 84 4.74 1.03 15.79
C ARG A 84 5.83 1.64 14.91
N SER A 85 6.81 0.84 14.46
CA SER A 85 7.87 1.32 13.56
C SER A 85 7.34 1.80 12.22
N PHE A 86 6.39 1.09 11.61
CA PHE A 86 5.74 1.57 10.39
C PHE A 86 4.93 2.85 10.62
N ALA A 87 4.24 2.96 11.76
CA ALA A 87 3.50 4.17 12.12
C ALA A 87 4.42 5.37 12.42
N LEU A 88 5.59 5.16 13.01
CA LEU A 88 6.55 6.23 13.29
C LEU A 88 7.33 6.65 12.04
N GLY A 89 7.79 5.69 11.24
CA GLY A 89 8.53 5.98 10.03
C GLY A 89 7.62 6.54 8.93
N PHE A 90 6.56 5.80 8.60
CA PHE A 90 5.72 6.10 7.44
C PHE A 90 4.35 6.69 7.80
N GLY A 91 3.97 6.67 9.08
CA GLY A 91 2.68 7.19 9.51
C GLY A 91 2.57 8.70 9.35
N ILE A 92 1.30 9.10 9.43
CA ILE A 92 0.66 10.35 9.01
C ILE A 92 1.60 11.43 8.42
N ARG A 93 1.98 11.26 7.15
CA ARG A 93 2.06 12.41 6.23
C ARG A 93 0.64 12.72 5.70
N ALA A 94 -0.29 13.05 6.59
CA ALA A 94 -1.52 13.76 6.18
C ALA A 94 -1.10 15.18 5.77
N GLY A 95 -0.93 15.40 4.47
CA GLY A 95 -0.55 16.73 3.97
C GLY A 95 0.16 16.81 2.63
N GLN A 96 0.16 15.75 1.81
CA GLN A 96 0.57 15.84 0.39
C GLN A 96 -0.45 15.19 -0.56
N GLY A 97 -1.69 15.00 -0.09
CA GLY A 97 -2.85 14.96 -0.96
C GLY A 97 -3.49 16.34 -0.88
N ALA A 98 -3.59 17.05 -2.00
CA ALA A 98 -4.45 18.22 -2.09
C ALA A 98 -5.89 17.78 -1.78
N GLY A 99 -6.31 17.99 -0.54
CA GLY A 99 -7.58 17.53 0.00
C GLY A 99 -7.73 18.13 1.38
N GLU A 100 -8.12 19.40 1.41
CA GLU A 100 -8.46 20.13 2.62
C GLU A 100 -9.58 19.41 3.37
N GLY A 101 -9.27 18.79 4.51
CA GLY A 101 -10.29 18.31 5.44
C GLY A 101 -9.85 17.17 6.35
N PHE A 102 -10.06 17.34 7.65
CA PHE A 102 -10.01 16.27 8.64
C PHE A 102 -11.23 15.35 8.42
N GLN A 103 -11.01 14.08 8.05
CA GLN A 103 -12.07 13.08 7.98
C GLN A 103 -12.16 12.34 9.31
N ALA A 104 -13.35 12.33 9.91
CA ALA A 104 -13.59 11.61 11.14
C ALA A 104 -13.49 10.09 10.90
N LEU A 105 -12.84 9.37 11.83
CA LEU A 105 -12.70 7.91 11.75
C LEU A 105 -14.05 7.19 11.61
N GLY A 106 -15.12 7.75 12.18
CA GLY A 106 -16.47 7.22 12.05
C GLY A 106 -17.02 7.22 10.62
N ASP A 107 -16.56 8.11 9.75
CA ASP A 107 -16.98 8.17 8.34
C ASP A 107 -16.23 7.13 7.48
N LEU A 108 -14.99 6.81 7.84
CA LEU A 108 -14.19 5.76 7.16
C LEU A 108 -14.67 4.35 7.50
N LEU A 109 -15.21 4.16 8.71
CA LEU A 109 -15.68 2.86 9.20
C LEU A 109 -17.16 2.60 8.85
N ARG A 110 -17.85 3.55 8.20
CA ARG A 110 -19.27 3.36 7.85
C ARG A 110 -19.39 2.30 6.75
N PRO A 111 -20.07 1.16 7.01
CA PRO A 111 -20.32 0.16 5.98
C PRO A 111 -21.09 0.81 4.82
N ALA A 112 -20.67 0.55 3.58
CA ALA A 112 -21.38 1.02 2.41
C ALA A 112 -22.84 0.54 2.49
N ALA A 113 -23.78 1.50 2.61
CA ALA A 113 -25.19 1.16 2.64
C ALA A 113 -25.53 0.37 1.37
N ARG A 114 -26.16 -0.79 1.54
CA ARG A 114 -26.63 -1.63 0.43
C ARG A 114 -27.44 -0.74 -0.53
N PRO A 115 -27.16 -0.75 -1.85
CA PRO A 115 -27.94 0.05 -2.78
C PRO A 115 -29.38 -0.43 -2.73
N GLU A 116 -30.29 0.46 -2.31
CA GLU A 116 -31.72 0.20 -2.38
C GLU A 116 -32.11 0.08 -3.85
N ALA A 117 -32.55 -1.12 -4.22
CA ALA A 117 -33.17 -1.36 -5.51
C ALA A 117 -34.51 -0.60 -5.57
N GLY A 118 -34.61 0.37 -6.47
CA GLY A 118 -35.91 0.94 -6.81
C GLY A 118 -35.91 2.42 -7.17
N ALA A 119 -35.46 2.75 -8.38
CA ALA A 119 -35.90 3.97 -9.05
C ALA A 119 -36.62 3.55 -10.35
N PRO A 120 -37.95 3.79 -10.49
CA PRO A 120 -38.64 3.50 -11.73
C PRO A 120 -38.22 4.51 -12.81
N LEU A 121 -37.85 4.00 -13.98
CA LEU A 121 -37.57 4.78 -15.18
C LEU A 121 -38.78 5.65 -15.55
N PRO A 122 -38.60 6.94 -15.90
CA PRO A 122 -39.70 7.78 -16.34
C PRO A 122 -40.22 7.31 -17.71
N ALA A 123 -41.53 7.01 -17.76
CA ALA A 123 -42.23 6.62 -18.96
C ALA A 123 -42.16 7.72 -20.04
N ARG A 124 -41.66 7.36 -21.23
CA ARG A 124 -41.70 8.20 -22.43
C ARG A 124 -43.16 8.50 -22.81
N ARG A 125 -43.54 9.78 -22.76
CA ARG A 125 -44.81 10.30 -23.29
C ARG A 125 -44.92 10.00 -24.79
N THR A 126 -45.99 9.32 -25.18
CA THR A 126 -46.41 9.09 -26.56
C THR A 126 -46.90 10.39 -27.21
N ALA A 127 -46.29 10.76 -28.34
CA ALA A 127 -46.74 11.88 -29.16
C ALA A 127 -47.96 11.46 -30.00
N ARG A 128 -49.05 12.23 -29.90
CA ARG A 128 -50.25 12.09 -30.74
C ARG A 128 -49.93 12.60 -32.15
N VAL A 129 -50.13 11.77 -33.16
CA VAL A 129 -50.16 12.17 -34.57
C VAL A 129 -51.56 12.70 -34.88
N ALA A 130 -51.64 13.96 -35.31
CA ALA A 130 -52.85 14.55 -35.86
C ALA A 130 -52.91 14.25 -37.37
N VAL A 131 -54.01 13.63 -37.81
CA VAL A 131 -54.37 13.51 -39.23
C VAL A 131 -55.22 14.72 -39.62
N ARG A 132 -54.99 15.28 -40.80
CA ARG A 132 -56.00 16.09 -41.49
C ARG A 132 -56.06 15.70 -42.96
N ALA A 133 -57.31 15.65 -43.41
CA ALA A 133 -57.82 15.26 -44.71
C ALA A 133 -57.52 16.29 -45.80
#